data_AF-A0A349YE97-F1
#
_entry.id   AF-A0A349YE97-F1
#
_cell.length_a   1.000
_cell.length_b   1.000
_cell.length_c   1.000
_cell.angle_alpha   90.00
_cell.angle_beta   90.00
_cell.angle_gamma   90.00
#
_symmetry.space_group_name_H-M   'P 1'
#
loop_
_entity.id
_entity.type
_entity.pdbx_description
1 polymer ?
#
loop_
_entity_poly.entity_id
_entity_poly.type
_entity_poly.pdbx_seq_one_letter_code
_entity_poly.pdbx_strand_id
1 'polypeptide(L)'
;MNTFNSLMLSQPFNALIGSLLYLLTYASFLNLLKYPRNWILPSASSTFVTVMLAIITVAFVSISSIKSSVGPDFSSMLFLSGFILVLFGIIASPAIDFNPGSRRVVEFLANYGVSAGLWMLLPAVIGAYAFPEARIHGVLAAAIAVELSWYFRYRWTDKRRSYSLEKHDTLVLNAQAKGNIQTFSKLHGISELAFSADGIEWNGCNKNTPPCPFNLYTNKLGLNTAPCCREHMKDLAYYVSSCLKDMKVDHWLEGGSLLGAVRDNGNLLAWEDDVDISFLIDDKSTWSSIAKVLSDRGKKDGYYVDV
;
A
#
# COMPACT_ATOMS: atom_id res chain seq x y z
N MET A 1 26.27 8.72 -39.20
CA MET A 1 25.34 8.39 -38.09
C MET A 1 24.41 9.58 -37.89
N ASN A 2 23.10 9.40 -38.05
CA ASN A 2 22.14 10.50 -37.88
C ASN A 2 22.11 10.98 -36.42
N THR A 3 21.88 12.28 -36.20
CA THR A 3 21.82 12.95 -34.88
C THR A 3 20.90 12.23 -33.89
N PHE A 4 19.83 11.60 -34.38
CA PHE A 4 18.93 10.76 -33.61
C PHE A 4 19.63 9.51 -33.02
N ASN A 5 20.44 8.80 -33.81
CA ASN A 5 21.18 7.62 -33.33
C ASN A 5 22.26 8.01 -32.30
N SER A 6 22.87 9.19 -32.45
CA SER A 6 23.79 9.75 -31.45
C SER A 6 23.09 10.08 -30.13
N LEU A 7 21.85 10.56 -30.18
CA LEU A 7 21.05 10.88 -29.00
C LEU A 7 20.59 9.61 -28.26
N MET A 8 20.13 8.59 -29.00
CA MET A 8 19.71 7.30 -28.42
C MET A 8 20.86 6.53 -27.72
N LEU A 9 22.10 6.83 -28.09
CA LEU A 9 23.31 6.25 -27.47
C LEU A 9 23.88 7.12 -26.35
N SER A 10 23.27 8.26 -26.05
CA SER A 10 23.78 9.19 -25.03
C SER A 10 23.52 8.68 -23.60
N GLN A 11 24.45 8.99 -22.69
CA GLN A 11 24.33 8.64 -21.27
C GLN A 11 23.03 9.16 -20.61
N PRO A 12 22.59 10.42 -20.85
CA PRO A 12 21.31 10.91 -20.30
C PRO A 12 20.09 10.12 -20.78
N PHE A 13 20.07 9.72 -22.06
CA PHE A 13 18.99 8.94 -22.62
C PHE A 13 18.93 7.52 -22.03
N ASN A 14 20.10 6.90 -21.84
CA ASN A 14 20.24 5.61 -21.16
C ASN A 14 19.74 5.65 -19.71
N ALA A 15 20.03 6.73 -18.97
CA ALA A 15 19.47 6.93 -17.63
C ALA A 15 17.94 7.07 -17.67
N LEU A 16 17.40 7.85 -18.61
CA LEU A 16 15.95 8.04 -18.74
C LEU A 16 15.21 6.73 -19.03
N ILE A 17 15.75 5.88 -19.93
CA ILE A 17 15.19 4.55 -20.19
C ILE A 17 15.24 3.69 -18.92
N GLY A 18 16.37 3.67 -18.21
CA GLY A 18 16.51 2.93 -16.96
C GLY A 18 15.46 3.34 -15.93
N SER A 19 15.29 4.65 -15.72
CA SER A 19 14.24 5.20 -14.85
C SER A 19 12.84 4.76 -15.27
N LEU A 20 12.51 4.87 -16.57
CA LEU A 20 11.20 4.51 -17.08
C LEU A 20 10.90 3.00 -16.92
N LEU A 21 11.87 2.13 -17.23
CA LEU A 21 11.73 0.69 -17.06
C LEU A 21 11.49 0.31 -15.60
N TYR A 22 12.22 0.94 -14.67
CA TYR A 22 11.98 0.76 -13.25
C TYR A 22 10.58 1.23 -12.84
N LEU A 23 10.15 2.42 -13.26
CA LEU A 23 8.83 2.94 -12.91
C LEU A 23 7.68 2.09 -13.46
N LEU A 24 7.82 1.56 -14.67
CA LEU A 24 6.85 0.62 -15.25
C LEU A 24 6.82 -0.71 -14.48
N THR A 25 7.99 -1.24 -14.13
CA THR A 25 8.12 -2.46 -13.31
C THR A 25 7.47 -2.25 -11.93
N TYR A 26 7.77 -1.13 -11.28
CA TYR A 26 7.21 -0.73 -10.00
C TYR A 26 5.69 -0.58 -10.05
N ALA A 27 5.16 0.12 -11.06
CA ALA A 27 3.71 0.28 -11.23
C ALA A 27 3.00 -1.06 -11.49
N SER A 28 3.58 -1.91 -12.35
CA SER A 28 3.07 -3.27 -12.60
C SER A 28 3.06 -4.11 -11.32
N PHE A 29 4.11 -4.00 -10.50
CA PHE A 29 4.21 -4.68 -9.23
C PHE A 29 3.17 -4.19 -8.21
N LEU A 30 2.98 -2.87 -8.07
CA LEU A 30 1.92 -2.34 -7.21
C LEU A 30 0.52 -2.84 -7.63
N ASN A 31 0.28 -2.97 -8.93
CA ASN A 31 -0.97 -3.54 -9.42
C ASN A 31 -1.14 -5.02 -9.02
N LEU A 32 -0.05 -5.81 -8.97
CA LEU A 32 -0.10 -7.18 -8.45
C LEU A 32 -0.44 -7.24 -6.97
N LEU A 33 -0.06 -6.24 -6.17
CA LEU A 33 -0.33 -6.24 -4.74
C LEU A 33 -1.81 -6.04 -4.39
N LYS A 34 -2.65 -5.68 -5.36
CA LYS A 34 -4.12 -5.63 -5.19
C LYS A 34 -4.72 -7.00 -4.89
N TYR A 35 -4.24 -8.05 -5.59
CA TYR A 35 -4.78 -9.40 -5.45
C TYR A 35 -4.61 -9.98 -4.03
N PRO A 36 -3.40 -10.07 -3.45
CA PRO A 36 -3.23 -10.65 -2.12
C PRO A 36 -3.92 -9.83 -1.02
N ARG A 37 -4.10 -8.51 -1.21
CA ARG A 37 -4.89 -7.69 -0.27
C ARG A 37 -6.37 -8.07 -0.23
N ASN A 38 -6.90 -8.60 -1.33
CA ASN A 38 -8.27 -9.07 -1.45
C ASN A 38 -8.37 -10.59 -1.30
N TRP A 39 -7.35 -11.25 -0.72
CA TRP A 39 -7.31 -12.70 -0.55
C TRP A 39 -7.41 -13.50 -1.87
N ILE A 40 -7.00 -12.90 -2.98
CA ILE A 40 -7.02 -13.49 -4.32
C ILE A 40 -5.59 -13.72 -4.79
N LEU A 41 -5.37 -14.80 -5.56
CA LEU A 41 -4.09 -15.03 -6.22
C LEU A 41 -3.92 -14.09 -7.42
N PRO A 42 -2.73 -13.50 -7.64
CA PRO A 42 -2.50 -12.69 -8.81
C PRO A 42 -2.74 -13.46 -10.11
N SER A 43 -3.32 -12.79 -11.11
CA SER A 43 -3.55 -13.41 -12.42
C SER A 43 -2.23 -13.85 -13.07
N ALA A 44 -2.25 -14.96 -13.80
CA ALA A 44 -1.07 -15.46 -14.49
C ALA A 44 -0.50 -14.44 -15.50
N SER A 45 -1.38 -13.72 -16.19
CA SER A 45 -1.00 -12.70 -17.16
C SER A 45 -0.34 -11.47 -16.52
N SER A 46 -0.94 -10.92 -15.45
CA SER A 46 -0.34 -9.78 -14.73
C SER A 46 0.99 -10.16 -14.09
N THR A 47 1.08 -11.39 -13.57
CA THR A 47 2.33 -11.93 -12.99
C THR A 47 3.41 -12.01 -14.05
N PHE A 48 3.08 -12.61 -15.21
CA PHE A 48 3.99 -12.71 -16.34
C PHE A 48 4.49 -11.34 -16.81
N VAL A 49 3.60 -10.36 -16.97
CA VAL A 49 3.98 -8.98 -17.37
C VAL A 49 4.96 -8.36 -16.39
N THR A 50 4.71 -8.47 -15.08
CA THR A 50 5.60 -7.88 -14.07
C THR A 50 6.97 -8.57 -14.05
N VAL A 51 7.00 -9.90 -14.15
CA VAL A 51 8.25 -10.66 -14.23
C VAL A 51 9.04 -10.30 -15.48
N MET A 52 8.37 -10.18 -16.64
CA MET A 52 9.02 -9.77 -17.89
C MET A 52 9.58 -8.35 -17.81
N LEU A 53 8.84 -7.40 -17.24
CA LEU A 53 9.33 -6.03 -17.02
C LEU A 53 10.56 -5.99 -16.11
N ALA A 54 10.57 -6.79 -15.03
CA ALA A 54 11.73 -6.91 -14.15
C ALA A 54 12.94 -7.50 -14.88
N ILE A 55 12.75 -8.56 -15.67
CA ILE A 55 13.81 -9.18 -16.49
C ILE A 55 14.35 -8.17 -17.51
N ILE A 56 13.49 -7.45 -18.22
CA ILE A 56 13.89 -6.43 -19.20
C ILE A 56 14.69 -5.32 -18.54
N THR A 57 14.25 -4.85 -17.36
CA THR A 57 14.95 -3.83 -16.58
C THR A 57 16.36 -4.28 -16.21
N VAL A 58 16.50 -5.50 -15.68
CA VAL A 58 17.79 -6.09 -15.32
C VAL A 58 18.68 -6.29 -16.54
N ALA A 59 18.13 -6.86 -17.63
CA ALA A 59 18.86 -7.09 -18.87
C ALA A 59 19.38 -5.80 -19.50
N PHE A 60 18.55 -4.74 -19.53
CA PHE A 60 18.93 -3.43 -20.05
C PHE A 60 20.15 -2.83 -19.32
N VAL A 61 20.16 -2.92 -18.00
CA VAL A 61 21.29 -2.48 -17.16
C VAL A 61 22.52 -3.36 -17.36
N SER A 62 22.32 -4.67 -17.53
CA SER A 62 23.42 -5.64 -17.61
C SER A 62 24.17 -5.61 -18.94
N ILE A 63 23.63 -5.00 -20.00
CA ILE A 63 24.35 -4.90 -21.28
C ILE A 63 25.43 -3.81 -21.16
N SER A 64 26.72 -4.17 -21.08
CA SER A 64 27.80 -3.19 -20.97
C SER A 64 27.89 -2.32 -22.24
N SER A 65 27.98 -0.99 -22.07
CA SER A 65 28.28 -0.07 -23.18
C SER A 65 29.77 0.23 -23.29
N ILE A 66 30.53 0.02 -22.21
CA ILE A 66 31.91 0.48 -22.03
C ILE A 66 32.94 -0.65 -22.25
N LYS A 67 32.61 -1.92 -21.98
CA LYS A 67 33.53 -3.04 -22.23
C LYS A 67 33.26 -3.62 -23.61
N SER A 68 34.29 -3.64 -24.46
CA SER A 68 34.33 -4.32 -25.77
C SER A 68 34.13 -5.85 -25.70
N SER A 69 33.72 -6.40 -24.57
CA SER A 69 33.37 -7.81 -24.38
C SER A 69 31.88 -8.01 -24.64
N VAL A 70 31.54 -8.93 -25.54
CA VAL A 70 30.20 -9.22 -26.10
C VAL A 70 29.21 -9.83 -25.07
N GLY A 71 29.47 -9.73 -23.76
CA GLY A 71 28.70 -10.38 -22.70
C GLY A 71 28.01 -9.43 -21.72
N PRO A 72 26.96 -9.89 -21.02
CA PRO A 72 26.33 -9.13 -19.94
C PRO A 72 27.30 -8.94 -18.76
N ASP A 73 27.28 -7.77 -18.14
CA ASP A 73 27.93 -7.51 -16.87
C ASP A 73 27.16 -8.19 -15.74
N PHE A 74 27.66 -9.35 -15.34
CA PHE A 74 27.07 -10.17 -14.30
C PHE A 74 27.02 -9.48 -12.94
N SER A 75 27.93 -8.53 -12.67
CA SER A 75 27.99 -7.83 -11.38
C SER A 75 26.83 -6.87 -11.20
N SER A 76 26.56 -6.01 -12.20
CA SER A 76 25.39 -5.13 -12.18
C SER A 76 24.08 -5.92 -12.24
N MET A 77 24.06 -7.04 -12.98
CA MET A 77 22.91 -7.95 -13.02
C MET A 77 22.55 -8.46 -11.61
N LEU A 78 23.52 -9.08 -10.92
CA LEU A 78 23.32 -9.63 -9.57
C LEU A 78 22.91 -8.55 -8.57
N PHE A 79 23.62 -7.41 -8.60
CA PHE A 79 23.32 -6.30 -7.71
C PHE A 79 21.89 -5.80 -7.92
N LEU A 80 21.49 -5.54 -9.16
CA LEU A 80 20.18 -4.99 -9.46
C LEU A 80 19.05 -5.99 -9.17
N SER A 81 19.24 -7.27 -9.50
CA SER A 81 18.28 -8.31 -9.12
C SER A 81 18.10 -8.38 -7.61
N GLY A 82 19.19 -8.39 -6.84
CA GLY A 82 19.14 -8.37 -5.37
C GLY A 82 18.45 -7.11 -4.83
N PHE A 83 18.79 -5.95 -5.37
CA PHE A 83 18.19 -4.67 -5.00
C PHE A 83 16.66 -4.67 -5.21
N ILE A 84 16.20 -5.09 -6.40
CA ILE A 84 14.77 -5.17 -6.71
C ILE A 84 14.07 -6.19 -5.81
N LEU A 85 14.64 -7.38 -5.62
CA LEU A 85 14.04 -8.42 -4.77
C LEU A 85 13.86 -7.96 -3.32
N VAL A 86 14.86 -7.30 -2.73
CA VAL A 86 14.77 -6.79 -1.37
C VAL A 86 13.75 -5.66 -1.29
N LEU A 87 13.83 -4.67 -2.19
CA LEU A 87 12.92 -3.53 -2.19
C LEU A 87 11.46 -3.97 -2.40
N PHE A 88 11.20 -4.83 -3.37
CA PHE A 88 9.86 -5.33 -3.66
C PHE A 88 9.36 -6.26 -2.54
N GLY A 89 10.25 -7.00 -1.88
CA GLY A 89 9.94 -7.75 -0.67
C GLY A 89 9.46 -6.85 0.46
N ILE A 90 10.14 -5.70 0.68
CA ILE A 90 9.72 -4.69 1.66
C ILE A 90 8.33 -4.14 1.30
N ILE A 91 8.14 -3.71 0.05
CA ILE A 91 6.87 -3.13 -0.42
C ILE A 91 5.71 -4.14 -0.34
N ALA A 92 5.96 -5.41 -0.62
CA ALA A 92 4.94 -6.46 -0.55
C ALA A 92 4.64 -6.93 0.87
N SER A 93 5.53 -6.70 1.83
CA SER A 93 5.41 -7.28 3.17
C SER A 93 4.08 -6.95 3.85
N PRO A 94 3.57 -5.70 3.84
CA PRO A 94 2.25 -5.41 4.38
C PRO A 94 1.12 -6.19 3.73
N ALA A 95 1.17 -6.43 2.41
CA ALA A 95 0.14 -7.19 1.71
C ALA A 95 0.21 -8.70 1.99
N ILE A 96 1.43 -9.24 2.18
CA ILE A 96 1.64 -10.66 2.49
C ILE A 96 1.31 -10.96 3.95
N ASP A 97 1.56 -10.02 4.86
CA ASP A 97 1.36 -10.20 6.30
C ASP A 97 -0.11 -10.42 6.69
N PHE A 98 -1.07 -10.04 5.83
CA PHE A 98 -2.49 -10.39 6.01
C PHE A 98 -2.75 -11.90 5.96
N ASN A 99 -1.91 -12.68 5.26
CA ASN A 99 -2.09 -14.12 5.21
C ASN A 99 -1.71 -14.76 6.56
N PRO A 100 -2.54 -15.69 7.09
CA PRO A 100 -2.24 -16.39 8.32
C PRO A 100 -0.94 -17.20 8.19
N GLY A 101 -0.13 -17.20 9.24
CA GLY A 101 1.15 -17.91 9.25
C GLY A 101 2.29 -17.19 8.51
N SER A 102 2.19 -15.87 8.32
CA SER A 102 3.28 -15.06 7.79
C SER A 102 4.58 -15.26 8.59
N ARG A 103 5.72 -15.21 7.89
CA ARG A 103 7.03 -15.42 8.52
C ARG A 103 7.40 -14.20 9.36
N ARG A 104 8.11 -14.40 10.48
CA ARG A 104 8.60 -13.31 11.37
C ARG A 104 9.29 -12.15 10.63
N VAL A 105 10.02 -12.45 9.55
CA VAL A 105 10.69 -11.42 8.73
C VAL A 105 9.68 -10.56 7.97
N VAL A 106 8.64 -11.17 7.39
CA VAL A 106 7.58 -10.45 6.67
C VAL A 106 6.81 -9.57 7.63
N GLU A 107 6.47 -10.10 8.80
CA GLU A 107 5.82 -9.35 9.88
C GLU A 107 6.66 -8.13 10.30
N PHE A 108 7.94 -8.34 10.55
CA PHE A 108 8.84 -7.25 10.90
C PHE A 108 8.84 -6.17 9.81
N LEU A 109 9.03 -6.55 8.55
CA LEU A 109 9.02 -5.60 7.43
C LEU A 109 7.67 -4.90 7.25
N ALA A 110 6.55 -5.59 7.50
CA ALA A 110 5.21 -5.02 7.44
C ALA A 110 5.01 -3.93 8.50
N ASN A 111 5.44 -4.19 9.74
CA ASN A 111 5.35 -3.24 10.85
C ASN A 111 6.18 -1.98 10.61
N TYR A 112 7.28 -2.08 9.87
CA TYR A 112 8.12 -0.95 9.47
C TYR A 112 7.89 -0.50 8.02
N GLY A 113 6.83 -0.95 7.34
CA GLY A 113 6.68 -0.79 5.89
C GLY A 113 6.76 0.65 5.38
N VAL A 114 6.39 1.62 6.23
CA VAL A 114 6.49 3.05 5.93
C VAL A 114 7.93 3.56 5.87
N SER A 115 8.82 3.04 6.72
CA SER A 115 10.20 3.51 6.85
C SER A 115 11.23 2.54 6.27
N ALA A 116 10.87 1.26 6.11
CA ALA A 116 11.75 0.22 5.62
C ALA A 116 12.24 0.48 4.20
N GLY A 117 11.42 1.14 3.36
CA GLY A 117 11.84 1.60 2.02
C GLY A 117 13.05 2.53 2.06
N LEU A 118 13.19 3.36 3.10
CA LEU A 118 14.35 4.26 3.26
C LEU A 118 15.65 3.51 3.53
N TRP A 119 15.60 2.27 4.03
CA TRP A 119 16.80 1.46 4.21
C TRP A 119 17.47 1.12 2.87
N MET A 120 16.70 1.18 1.77
CA MET A 120 17.22 0.94 0.40
C MET A 120 17.97 2.14 -0.17
N LEU A 121 17.94 3.32 0.48
CA LEU A 121 18.72 4.48 0.03
C LEU A 121 20.23 4.23 0.12
N LEU A 122 20.71 3.61 1.20
CA LEU A 122 22.14 3.33 1.36
C LEU A 122 22.64 2.31 0.32
N PRO A 123 21.99 1.14 0.11
CA PRO A 123 22.31 0.25 -1.01
C PRO A 123 22.27 0.94 -2.38
N ALA A 124 21.30 1.84 -2.61
CA ALA A 124 21.22 2.58 -3.87
C ALA A 124 22.41 3.53 -4.07
N VAL A 125 22.84 4.26 -3.03
CA VAL A 125 24.03 5.12 -3.09
C VAL A 125 25.30 4.31 -3.31
N ILE A 126 25.46 3.19 -2.61
CA ILE A 126 26.60 2.28 -2.79
C ILE A 126 26.62 1.72 -4.22
N GLY A 127 25.48 1.29 -4.73
CA GLY A 127 25.33 0.81 -6.11
C GLY A 127 25.68 1.89 -7.14
N ALA A 128 25.19 3.11 -6.95
CA ALA A 128 25.48 4.22 -7.85
C ALA A 128 26.99 4.56 -7.88
N TYR A 129 27.67 4.45 -6.75
CA TYR A 129 29.13 4.61 -6.67
C TYR A 129 29.90 3.45 -7.32
N ALA A 130 29.47 2.20 -7.06
CA ALA A 130 30.16 1.00 -7.55
C ALA A 130 30.00 0.77 -9.07
N PHE A 131 28.89 1.23 -9.66
CA PHE A 131 28.56 1.01 -11.07
C PHE A 131 28.38 2.35 -11.79
N PRO A 132 29.40 2.85 -12.55
CA PRO A 132 29.39 4.20 -13.12
C PRO A 132 28.56 4.34 -14.42
N GLU A 133 27.71 3.37 -14.75
CA GLU A 133 26.91 3.36 -15.99
C GLU A 133 25.61 4.14 -15.81
N ALA A 134 25.25 5.01 -16.76
CA ALA A 134 24.06 5.84 -16.61
C ALA A 134 22.75 5.04 -16.54
N ARG A 135 22.71 3.83 -17.12
CA ARG A 135 21.53 2.95 -17.11
C ARG A 135 21.12 2.56 -15.70
N ILE A 136 22.08 2.14 -14.87
CA ILE A 136 21.79 1.77 -13.47
C ILE A 136 21.52 3.00 -12.62
N HIS A 137 22.20 4.12 -12.89
CA HIS A 137 21.91 5.39 -12.21
C HIS A 137 20.48 5.83 -12.40
N GLY A 138 19.92 5.69 -13.61
CA GLY A 138 18.51 5.94 -13.87
C GLY A 138 17.57 5.12 -12.98
N VAL A 139 17.78 3.81 -12.95
CA VAL A 139 16.99 2.89 -12.10
C VAL A 139 17.08 3.27 -10.61
N LEU A 140 18.30 3.47 -10.10
CA LEU A 140 18.52 3.78 -8.69
C LEU A 140 17.98 5.16 -8.31
N ALA A 141 18.14 6.16 -9.18
CA ALA A 141 17.57 7.49 -8.96
C ALA A 141 16.04 7.45 -8.92
N ALA A 142 15.41 6.69 -9.82
CA ALA A 142 13.95 6.50 -9.81
C ALA A 142 13.49 5.78 -8.53
N ALA A 143 14.19 4.73 -8.09
CA ALA A 143 13.89 4.04 -6.85
C ALA A 143 13.98 4.97 -5.63
N ILE A 144 15.09 5.71 -5.50
CA ILE A 144 15.27 6.71 -4.43
C ILE A 144 14.14 7.74 -4.45
N ALA A 145 13.82 8.29 -5.63
CA ALA A 145 12.78 9.30 -5.77
C ALA A 145 11.39 8.78 -5.35
N VAL A 146 11.05 7.54 -5.74
CA VAL A 146 9.79 6.89 -5.35
C VAL A 146 9.71 6.68 -3.83
N GLU A 147 10.73 6.09 -3.21
CA GLU A 147 10.74 5.80 -1.78
C GLU A 147 10.72 7.08 -0.93
N LEU A 148 11.48 8.11 -1.31
CA LEU A 148 11.42 9.41 -0.65
C LEU A 148 10.04 10.04 -0.80
N SER A 149 9.43 9.96 -1.99
CA SER A 149 8.09 10.53 -2.23
C SER A 149 7.04 9.88 -1.33
N TRP A 150 7.08 8.56 -1.14
CA TRP A 150 6.19 7.85 -0.22
C TRP A 150 6.41 8.25 1.24
N TYR A 151 7.67 8.26 1.67
CA TYR A 151 8.02 8.62 3.04
C TYR A 151 7.60 10.06 3.37
N PHE A 152 7.90 11.01 2.48
CA PHE A 152 7.53 12.40 2.68
C PHE A 152 6.04 12.62 2.59
N ARG A 153 5.32 11.93 1.69
CA ARG A 153 3.87 11.96 1.65
C ARG A 153 3.29 11.52 2.99
N TYR A 154 3.75 10.40 3.53
CA TYR A 154 3.32 9.92 4.84
C TYR A 154 3.62 10.92 5.96
N ARG A 155 4.84 11.47 5.99
CA ARG A 155 5.30 12.38 7.06
C ARG A 155 4.65 13.76 7.00
N TRP A 156 4.31 14.27 5.81
CA TRP A 156 3.69 15.60 5.66
C TRP A 156 2.17 15.57 5.71
N THR A 157 1.51 14.44 5.45
CA THR A 157 0.06 14.30 5.67
C THR A 157 -0.30 13.95 7.12
N ASP A 158 0.69 13.93 8.01
CA ASP A 158 0.62 13.56 9.44
C ASP A 158 -0.13 14.57 10.34
N LYS A 159 -1.04 15.38 9.79
CA LYS A 159 -2.07 16.06 10.59
C LYS A 159 -3.12 15.03 10.98
N ARG A 160 -2.71 14.06 11.79
CA ARG A 160 -3.60 13.02 12.34
C ARG A 160 -4.68 13.71 13.15
N ARG A 161 -5.92 13.30 12.90
CA ARG A 161 -7.05 13.75 13.71
C ARG A 161 -7.03 12.93 14.99
N SER A 162 -7.29 13.58 16.12
CA SER A 162 -7.48 12.88 17.39
C SER A 162 -8.91 12.33 17.47
N TYR A 163 -9.02 11.08 17.92
CA TYR A 163 -10.27 10.37 18.13
C TYR A 163 -10.33 9.88 19.57
N SER A 164 -11.48 10.08 20.21
CA SER A 164 -11.76 9.48 21.52
C SER A 164 -11.91 7.97 21.39
N LEU A 165 -11.34 7.22 22.33
CA LEU A 165 -11.60 5.79 22.45
C LEU A 165 -12.95 5.55 23.13
N GLU A 166 -13.75 4.65 22.58
CA GLU A 166 -15.00 4.24 23.22
C GLU A 166 -14.74 3.34 24.44
N LYS A 167 -15.78 3.13 25.26
CA LYS A 167 -15.68 2.25 26.43
C LYS A 167 -15.24 0.83 26.05
N HIS A 168 -15.73 0.29 24.95
CA HIS A 168 -15.32 -1.05 24.50
C HIS A 168 -13.85 -1.07 24.05
N ASP A 169 -13.33 0.01 23.45
CA ASP A 169 -11.93 0.10 23.01
C ASP A 169 -11.00 0.13 24.21
N THR A 170 -11.31 0.96 25.20
CA THR A 170 -10.52 1.07 26.42
C THR A 170 -10.54 -0.22 27.23
N LEU A 171 -11.65 -0.96 27.25
CA LEU A 171 -11.73 -2.27 27.92
C LEU A 171 -10.84 -3.31 27.24
N VAL A 172 -10.94 -3.46 25.92
CA VAL A 172 -10.11 -4.40 25.15
C VAL A 172 -8.63 -4.02 25.26
N LEU A 173 -8.30 -2.75 25.09
CA LEU A 173 -6.92 -2.26 25.19
C LEU A 173 -6.33 -2.52 26.59
N ASN A 174 -7.08 -2.26 27.66
CA ASN A 174 -6.63 -2.56 29.03
C ASN A 174 -6.43 -4.07 29.26
N ALA A 175 -7.33 -4.90 28.74
CA ALA A 175 -7.23 -6.35 28.86
C ALA A 175 -5.96 -6.88 28.16
N GLN A 176 -5.72 -6.47 26.91
CA GLN A 176 -4.53 -6.87 26.15
C GLN A 176 -3.25 -6.34 26.79
N ALA A 177 -3.28 -5.10 27.30
CA ALA A 177 -2.14 -4.47 27.95
C ALA A 177 -1.91 -4.95 29.40
N LYS A 178 -2.76 -5.81 29.95
CA LYS A 178 -2.73 -6.25 31.36
C LYS A 178 -2.65 -5.06 32.33
N GLY A 179 -3.37 -3.98 32.00
CA GLY A 179 -3.41 -2.74 32.78
C GLY A 179 -2.25 -1.76 32.55
N ASN A 180 -1.23 -2.09 31.75
CA ASN A 180 -0.11 -1.19 31.45
C ASN A 180 -0.05 -0.80 29.96
N ILE A 181 -0.99 0.06 29.56
CA ILE A 181 -1.17 0.49 28.16
C ILE A 181 0.09 1.18 27.61
N GLN A 182 0.77 2.00 28.42
CA GLN A 182 1.95 2.75 27.94
C GLN A 182 3.15 1.83 27.64
N THR A 183 3.33 0.77 28.42
CA THR A 183 4.38 -0.22 28.14
C THR A 183 3.99 -1.08 26.94
N PHE A 184 2.72 -1.49 26.86
CA PHE A 184 2.19 -2.23 25.73
C PHE A 184 2.35 -1.46 24.41
N SER A 185 2.01 -0.17 24.38
CA SER A 185 2.15 0.65 23.17
C SER A 185 3.60 0.78 22.72
N LYS A 186 4.55 0.97 23.64
CA LYS A 186 5.98 1.01 23.32
C LYS A 186 6.50 -0.33 22.81
N LEU A 187 6.11 -1.43 23.45
CA LEU A 187 6.54 -2.78 23.07
C LEU A 187 6.08 -3.15 21.66
N HIS A 188 4.87 -2.75 21.28
CA HIS A 188 4.26 -3.09 20.00
C HIS A 188 4.31 -1.95 18.96
N GLY A 189 4.98 -0.84 19.27
CA GLY A 189 5.17 0.27 18.33
C GLY A 189 3.89 1.04 17.96
N ILE A 190 2.90 1.09 18.85
CA ILE A 190 1.61 1.75 18.60
C ILE A 190 1.75 3.27 18.82
N SER A 191 2.16 3.96 17.76
CA SER A 191 2.44 5.40 17.80
C SER A 191 1.18 6.29 17.82
N GLU A 192 0.03 5.74 17.41
CA GLU A 192 -1.26 6.41 17.37
C GLU A 192 -1.82 6.70 18.77
N LEU A 193 -1.42 5.93 19.79
CA LEU A 193 -1.89 6.13 21.15
C LEU A 193 -1.24 7.37 21.77
N ALA A 194 -2.06 8.39 22.00
CA ALA A 194 -1.68 9.60 22.70
C ALA A 194 -2.14 9.54 24.15
N PHE A 195 -1.25 9.93 25.07
CA PHE A 195 -1.51 9.97 26.49
C PHE A 195 -1.59 11.43 26.93
N SER A 196 -2.74 11.85 27.43
CA SER A 196 -2.96 13.19 27.99
C SER A 196 -3.44 13.10 29.44
N ALA A 197 -3.56 14.25 30.11
CA ALA A 197 -4.14 14.31 31.45
C ALA A 197 -5.64 13.91 31.45
N ASP A 198 -6.32 14.13 30.32
CA ASP A 198 -7.75 13.89 30.15
C ASP A 198 -8.07 12.43 29.73
N GLY A 199 -7.04 11.64 29.42
CA GLY A 199 -7.18 10.22 29.11
C GLY A 199 -6.30 9.75 27.96
N ILE A 200 -6.79 8.72 27.28
CA ILE A 200 -6.11 8.10 26.13
C ILE A 200 -6.89 8.45 24.87
N GLU A 201 -6.17 9.01 23.90
CA GLU A 201 -6.71 9.36 22.59
C GLU A 201 -6.00 8.58 21.49
N TRP A 202 -6.63 8.52 20.33
CA TRP A 202 -6.11 7.88 19.13
C TRP A 202 -5.85 8.91 18.03
N ASN A 203 -4.58 9.24 17.81
CA ASN A 203 -4.13 10.06 16.69
C ASN A 203 -4.04 9.20 15.44
N GLY A 204 -5.18 9.09 14.75
CA GLY A 204 -5.41 8.10 13.72
C GLY A 204 -5.25 8.59 12.28
N CYS A 205 -5.61 7.70 11.35
CA CYS A 205 -5.61 7.99 9.91
C CYS A 205 -6.68 9.03 9.52
N ASN A 206 -6.49 9.63 8.35
CA ASN A 206 -7.48 10.45 7.67
C ASN A 206 -7.49 10.14 6.15
N LYS A 207 -8.33 10.82 5.36
CA LYS A 207 -8.47 10.59 3.91
C LYS A 207 -7.16 10.74 3.11
N ASN A 208 -6.20 11.48 3.64
CA ASN A 208 -4.92 11.77 3.00
C ASN A 208 -3.76 10.92 3.56
N THR A 209 -4.02 10.02 4.51
CA THR A 209 -3.01 9.10 5.06
C THR A 209 -3.36 7.66 4.68
N PRO A 210 -2.39 6.73 4.75
CA PRO A 210 -2.71 5.31 4.77
C PRO A 210 -3.64 4.95 5.95
N PRO A 211 -4.40 3.85 5.84
CA PRO A 211 -5.17 3.32 6.97
C PRO A 211 -4.24 2.87 8.11
N CYS A 212 -4.78 2.78 9.33
CA CYS A 212 -4.03 2.20 10.44
C CYS A 212 -3.64 0.73 10.14
N PRO A 213 -2.53 0.22 10.71
CA PRO A 213 -2.10 -1.18 10.58
C PRO A 213 -3.11 -2.22 11.11
N PHE A 214 -4.19 -2.48 10.36
CA PHE A 214 -5.30 -3.36 10.79
C PHE A 214 -4.81 -4.74 11.22
N ASN A 215 -3.95 -5.37 10.42
CA ASN A 215 -3.45 -6.71 10.73
C ASN A 215 -2.67 -6.76 12.05
N LEU A 216 -1.89 -5.71 12.36
CA LEU A 216 -1.19 -5.62 13.63
C LEU A 216 -2.19 -5.43 14.78
N TYR A 217 -3.09 -4.46 14.66
CA TYR A 217 -3.96 -4.08 15.77
C TYR A 217 -5.05 -5.11 16.04
N THR A 218 -5.83 -5.48 15.03
CA THR A 218 -6.98 -6.37 15.21
C THR A 218 -6.56 -7.84 15.20
N ASN A 219 -5.88 -8.30 14.15
CA ASN A 219 -5.62 -9.73 13.98
C ASN A 219 -4.53 -10.28 14.91
N LYS A 220 -3.51 -9.49 15.25
CA LYS A 220 -2.36 -9.95 16.06
C LYS A 220 -2.46 -9.55 17.52
N LEU A 221 -2.74 -8.28 17.78
CA LEU A 221 -2.83 -7.77 19.16
C LEU A 221 -4.21 -7.98 19.78
N GLY A 222 -5.22 -8.36 18.99
CA GLY A 222 -6.59 -8.54 19.49
C GLY A 222 -7.20 -7.25 20.02
N LEU A 223 -6.82 -6.11 19.44
CA LEU A 223 -7.47 -4.82 19.66
C LEU A 223 -8.72 -4.72 18.77
N ASN A 224 -9.58 -3.75 19.07
CA ASN A 224 -10.62 -3.37 18.12
C ASN A 224 -10.01 -2.61 16.94
N THR A 225 -10.74 -2.60 15.82
CA THR A 225 -10.39 -1.77 14.66
C THR A 225 -10.25 -0.32 15.09
N ALA A 226 -9.17 0.35 14.69
CA ALA A 226 -8.91 1.72 15.11
C ALA A 226 -10.13 2.64 14.89
N PRO A 227 -10.47 3.52 15.85
CA PRO A 227 -11.69 4.33 15.77
C PRO A 227 -11.73 5.22 14.51
N CYS A 228 -10.58 5.75 14.10
CA CYS A 228 -10.44 6.50 12.86
C CYS A 228 -10.78 5.67 11.60
N CYS A 229 -10.45 4.38 11.58
CA CYS A 229 -10.77 3.50 10.46
C CYS A 229 -12.26 3.15 10.45
N ARG A 230 -12.88 2.91 11.61
CA ARG A 230 -14.33 2.66 11.71
C ARG A 230 -15.15 3.86 11.25
N GLU A 231 -14.77 5.08 11.66
CA GLU A 231 -15.41 6.30 11.19
C GLU A 231 -15.29 6.47 9.66
N HIS A 232 -14.11 6.17 9.10
CA HIS A 232 -13.91 6.23 7.65
C HIS A 232 -14.72 5.20 6.87
N MET A 233 -14.83 3.98 7.41
CA MET A 233 -15.69 2.93 6.83
C MET A 233 -17.15 3.36 6.84
N LYS A 234 -17.61 3.97 7.93
CA LYS A 234 -18.96 4.55 8.04
C LYS A 234 -19.19 5.68 7.04
N ASP A 235 -18.23 6.59 6.89
CA ASP A 235 -18.29 7.67 5.89
C ASP A 235 -18.38 7.10 4.45
N LEU A 236 -17.60 6.07 4.14
CA LEU A 236 -17.65 5.37 2.85
C LEU A 236 -18.99 4.67 2.63
N ALA A 237 -19.55 4.02 3.66
CA ALA A 237 -20.86 3.38 3.61
C ALA A 237 -21.96 4.38 3.24
N TYR A 238 -21.98 5.54 3.91
CA TYR A 238 -22.93 6.61 3.60
C TYR A 238 -22.71 7.20 2.22
N TYR A 239 -21.46 7.38 1.79
CA TYR A 239 -21.14 7.88 0.46
C TYR A 239 -21.68 6.94 -0.63
N VAL A 240 -21.39 5.65 -0.53
CA VAL A 240 -21.86 4.63 -1.50
C VAL A 240 -23.39 4.53 -1.47
N SER A 241 -24.01 4.46 -0.29
CA SER A 241 -25.47 4.46 -0.16
C SER A 241 -26.10 5.71 -0.80
N SER A 242 -25.54 6.90 -0.58
CA SER A 242 -26.03 8.13 -1.21
C SER A 242 -25.95 8.07 -2.73
N CYS A 243 -24.85 7.54 -3.28
CA CYS A 243 -24.72 7.38 -4.73
C CYS A 243 -25.78 6.43 -5.29
N LEU A 244 -26.02 5.29 -4.63
CA LEU A 244 -27.03 4.32 -5.05
C LEU A 244 -28.46 4.90 -4.94
N LYS A 245 -28.75 5.70 -3.90
CA LYS A 245 -30.02 6.44 -3.76
C LYS A 245 -30.25 7.41 -4.91
N ASP A 246 -29.24 8.21 -5.27
CA ASP A 246 -29.34 9.17 -6.38
C ASP A 246 -29.60 8.48 -7.72
N MET A 247 -29.05 7.26 -7.88
CA MET A 247 -29.26 6.42 -9.05
C MET A 247 -30.60 5.68 -9.03
N LYS A 248 -31.36 5.78 -7.93
CA LYS A 248 -32.61 5.04 -7.69
C LYS A 248 -32.42 3.53 -7.75
N VAL A 249 -31.30 3.05 -7.21
CA VAL A 249 -30.98 1.62 -7.11
C VAL A 249 -31.33 1.15 -5.70
N ASP A 250 -32.16 0.11 -5.62
CA ASP A 250 -32.47 -0.56 -4.36
C ASP A 250 -31.21 -1.21 -3.79
N HIS A 251 -30.87 -0.89 -2.55
CA HIS A 251 -29.67 -1.37 -1.87
C HIS A 251 -29.91 -1.53 -0.37
N TRP A 252 -29.12 -2.39 0.26
CA TRP A 252 -29.20 -2.70 1.69
C TRP A 252 -27.81 -3.01 2.25
N LEU A 253 -27.64 -2.83 3.56
CA LEU A 253 -26.48 -3.34 4.28
C LEU A 253 -26.54 -4.86 4.30
N GLU A 254 -25.39 -5.51 4.19
CA GLU A 254 -25.28 -6.98 4.21
C GLU A 254 -24.29 -7.44 5.28
N GLY A 255 -24.26 -8.74 5.57
CA GLY A 255 -23.18 -9.36 6.33
C GLY A 255 -22.93 -8.77 7.72
N GLY A 256 -21.65 -8.56 8.05
CA GLY A 256 -21.21 -7.98 9.32
C GLY A 256 -21.72 -6.55 9.52
N SER A 257 -21.82 -5.79 8.43
CA SER A 257 -22.33 -4.42 8.43
C SER A 257 -23.80 -4.35 8.85
N LEU A 258 -24.65 -5.24 8.32
CA LEU A 258 -26.05 -5.35 8.75
C LEU A 258 -26.16 -5.82 10.20
N LEU A 259 -25.35 -6.80 10.59
CA LEU A 259 -25.33 -7.30 11.96
C LEU A 259 -24.96 -6.20 12.95
N GLY A 260 -23.95 -5.38 12.63
CA GLY A 260 -23.56 -4.22 13.43
C GLY A 260 -24.70 -3.23 13.56
N ALA A 261 -25.33 -2.88 12.43
CA ALA A 261 -26.45 -1.94 12.44
C ALA A 261 -27.59 -2.38 13.38
N VAL A 262 -27.88 -3.68 13.45
CA VAL A 262 -28.91 -4.24 14.35
C VAL A 262 -28.42 -4.37 15.79
N ARG A 263 -27.23 -4.93 16.00
CA ARG A 263 -26.70 -5.30 17.33
C ARG A 263 -26.14 -4.12 18.10
N ASP A 264 -25.38 -3.27 17.42
CA ASP A 264 -24.59 -2.19 17.99
C ASP A 264 -25.25 -0.81 17.75
N ASN A 265 -26.59 -0.80 17.68
CA ASN A 265 -27.45 0.38 17.64
C ASN A 265 -27.09 1.34 16.49
N GLY A 266 -26.99 0.79 15.29
CA GLY A 266 -26.67 1.54 14.06
C GLY A 266 -25.17 1.74 13.78
N ASN A 267 -24.28 1.06 14.52
CA ASN A 267 -22.82 1.17 14.33
C ASN A 267 -22.22 -0.10 13.72
N LEU A 268 -20.98 -0.01 13.24
CA LEU A 268 -20.20 -1.19 12.82
C LEU A 268 -19.81 -2.02 14.05
N LEU A 269 -19.62 -3.34 13.89
CA LEU A 269 -18.98 -4.12 14.95
C LEU A 269 -17.58 -3.56 15.21
N ALA A 270 -17.13 -3.55 16.47
CA ALA A 270 -15.86 -2.92 16.85
C ALA A 270 -14.62 -3.54 16.16
N TRP A 271 -14.74 -4.74 15.61
CA TRP A 271 -13.68 -5.50 14.92
C TRP A 271 -13.89 -5.62 13.41
N GLU A 272 -14.85 -4.88 12.82
CA GLU A 272 -15.03 -4.88 11.35
C GLU A 272 -13.79 -4.33 10.64
N ASP A 273 -13.52 -4.82 9.44
CA ASP A 273 -12.42 -4.40 8.58
C ASP A 273 -12.85 -3.89 7.20
N ASP A 274 -14.13 -4.06 6.87
CA ASP A 274 -14.79 -3.53 5.69
C ASP A 274 -16.27 -3.16 5.95
N VAL A 275 -16.97 -2.79 4.86
CA VAL A 275 -18.41 -2.56 4.86
C VAL A 275 -19.03 -3.24 3.65
N ASP A 276 -20.08 -4.01 3.89
CA ASP A 276 -20.84 -4.73 2.86
C ASP A 276 -22.14 -4.00 2.51
N ILE A 277 -22.29 -3.66 1.23
CA ILE A 277 -23.53 -3.11 0.65
C ILE A 277 -23.89 -3.96 -0.57
N SER A 278 -25.09 -4.53 -0.53
CA SER A 278 -25.70 -5.19 -1.69
C SER A 278 -26.68 -4.27 -2.39
N PHE A 279 -26.84 -4.45 -3.70
CA PHE A 279 -27.82 -3.73 -4.50
C PHE A 279 -28.46 -4.61 -5.56
N LEU A 280 -29.68 -4.27 -5.96
CA LEU A 280 -30.44 -5.02 -6.94
C LEU A 280 -29.89 -4.77 -8.36
N ILE A 281 -29.59 -5.86 -9.07
CA ILE A 281 -29.31 -5.83 -10.51
C ILE A 281 -30.58 -6.17 -11.27
N ASP A 282 -30.95 -5.29 -12.20
CA ASP A 282 -32.11 -5.45 -13.08
C ASP A 282 -31.78 -4.94 -14.50
N ASP A 283 -32.79 -4.90 -15.38
CA ASP A 283 -32.66 -4.45 -16.77
C ASP A 283 -32.14 -3.00 -16.90
N LYS A 284 -32.28 -2.17 -15.86
CA LYS A 284 -31.87 -0.75 -15.83
C LYS A 284 -30.55 -0.55 -15.08
N SER A 285 -30.19 -1.48 -14.20
CA SER A 285 -29.19 -1.32 -13.14
C SER A 285 -28.17 -2.45 -13.20
N THR A 286 -27.42 -2.52 -14.30
CA THR A 286 -26.36 -3.53 -14.48
C THR A 286 -25.15 -3.24 -13.58
N TRP A 287 -24.37 -4.27 -13.25
CA TRP A 287 -23.09 -4.12 -12.55
C TRP A 287 -22.20 -3.07 -13.21
N SER A 288 -21.99 -3.18 -14.53
CA SER A 288 -21.10 -2.29 -15.29
C SER A 288 -21.56 -0.83 -15.27
N SER A 289 -22.87 -0.57 -15.36
CA SER A 289 -23.39 0.81 -15.29
C SER A 289 -23.24 1.40 -13.89
N ILE A 290 -23.48 0.62 -12.85
CA ILE A 290 -23.36 1.07 -11.46
C ILE A 290 -21.90 1.31 -11.09
N ALA A 291 -21.04 0.34 -11.36
CA ALA A 291 -19.60 0.41 -11.11
C ALA A 291 -18.98 1.63 -11.83
N LYS A 292 -19.41 1.90 -13.07
CA LYS A 292 -18.96 3.08 -13.81
C LYS A 292 -19.33 4.38 -13.10
N VAL A 293 -20.58 4.54 -12.67
CA VAL A 293 -21.03 5.77 -11.97
C VAL A 293 -20.32 5.93 -10.63
N LEU A 294 -20.20 4.86 -9.84
CA LEU A 294 -19.47 4.87 -8.57
C LEU A 294 -18.00 5.24 -8.78
N SER A 295 -17.33 4.68 -9.80
CA SER A 295 -15.95 5.03 -10.17
C SER A 295 -15.83 6.49 -10.60
N ASP A 296 -16.71 6.97 -11.47
CA ASP A 296 -16.66 8.34 -12.00
C ASP A 296 -16.91 9.38 -10.89
N ARG A 297 -17.89 9.14 -10.00
CA ARG A 297 -18.17 9.97 -8.82
C ARG A 297 -17.06 9.88 -7.78
N GLY A 298 -16.64 8.66 -7.46
CA GLY A 298 -15.56 8.40 -6.52
C GLY A 298 -14.30 9.16 -6.91
N LYS A 299 -13.88 9.07 -8.18
CA LYS A 299 -12.72 9.80 -8.70
C LYS A 299 -12.86 11.31 -8.53
N LYS A 300 -14.04 11.87 -8.81
CA LYS A 300 -14.32 13.32 -8.63
C LYS A 300 -14.17 13.74 -7.17
N ASP A 301 -14.62 12.90 -6.25
CA ASP A 301 -14.61 13.21 -4.82
C ASP A 301 -13.34 12.71 -4.11
N GLY A 302 -12.35 12.20 -4.83
CA GLY A 302 -11.07 11.75 -4.29
C GLY A 302 -11.11 10.37 -3.63
N TYR A 303 -12.06 9.52 -4.02
CA TYR A 303 -12.09 8.09 -3.72
C TYR A 303 -11.56 7.28 -4.92
N TYR A 304 -11.08 6.08 -4.61
CA TYR A 304 -10.67 5.10 -5.60
C TYR A 304 -11.62 3.90 -5.53
N VAL A 305 -12.17 3.51 -6.67
CA VAL A 305 -13.01 2.32 -6.80
C VAL A 305 -12.26 1.33 -7.68
N ASP A 306 -11.98 0.15 -7.16
CA ASP A 306 -11.45 -0.98 -7.93
C ASP A 306 -12.62 -1.89 -8.28
N VAL A 307 -12.76 -2.24 -9.56
CA VAL A 307 -13.86 -3.08 -10.11
C VAL A 307 -13.25 -4.20 -10.93
#